data_AF-A0A1F9SN66-F1
#
_entry.id   AF-A0A1F9SN66-F1
#
_cell.length_a   1.000
_cell.length_b   1.000
_cell.length_c   1.000
_cell.angle_alpha   90.00
_cell.angle_beta   90.00
_cell.angle_gamma   90.00
#
_symmetry.space_group_name_H-M   'P 1'
#
loop_
_entity.id
_entity.type
_entity.pdbx_description
1 polymer ?
#
loop_
_entity_poly.entity_id
_entity_poly.type
_entity_poly.pdbx_seq_one_letter_code
_entity_poly.pdbx_strand_id
1 'polypeptide(L)'
;MAELSRPLPAEDRLVLLPKNPGTFFLFWRFSSGRAEAFRSGAFAPETEIRLVCVDDGAHAASLKADWQAGRLYAPVPAQGRTYQAALYGLRAGVWEKLLESNQAAAPVAAGMAEERAYASLEFHKKVLS
;
A
#
# COMPACT_ATOMS: atom_id res chain seq x y z
N MET A 1 13.26 7.55 35.48
CA MET A 1 12.33 7.76 34.35
C MET A 1 12.66 6.76 33.24
N ALA A 2 12.17 5.52 33.32
CA ALA A 2 12.56 4.40 32.43
C ALA A 2 11.36 3.74 31.74
N GLU A 3 10.30 4.49 31.44
CA GLU A 3 9.05 3.92 30.88
C GLU A 3 8.75 4.33 29.44
N LEU A 4 9.61 5.13 28.79
CA LEU A 4 9.37 5.60 27.41
C LEU A 4 10.03 4.70 26.33
N SER A 5 10.72 3.64 26.72
CA SER A 5 11.44 2.74 25.80
C SER A 5 10.86 1.34 25.72
N ARG A 6 9.69 1.07 26.36
CA ARG A 6 9.00 -0.20 26.13
C ARG A 6 8.59 -0.25 24.65
N PRO A 7 9.07 -1.24 23.87
CA PRO A 7 8.54 -1.45 22.54
C PRO A 7 7.03 -1.70 22.71
N LEU A 8 6.22 -0.84 22.12
CA LEU A 8 4.78 -1.08 22.03
C LEU A 8 4.57 -2.49 21.46
N PRO A 9 3.65 -3.29 22.02
CA PRO A 9 3.35 -4.60 21.46
C PRO A 9 3.06 -4.42 19.96
N ALA A 10 3.60 -5.32 19.13
CA ALA A 10 3.45 -5.22 17.69
C ALA A 10 1.97 -5.35 17.33
N GLU A 11 1.30 -4.21 17.19
CA GLU A 11 -0.08 -4.17 16.74
C GLU A 11 -0.15 -4.60 15.27
N ASP A 12 -1.26 -5.25 14.97
CA ASP A 12 -1.75 -5.54 13.64
C ASP A 12 -1.85 -4.23 12.83
N ARG A 13 -1.14 -4.15 11.70
CA ARG A 13 -1.08 -2.92 10.90
C ARG A 13 -1.02 -3.23 9.41
N LEU A 14 -1.77 -2.46 8.62
CA LEU A 14 -1.64 -2.40 7.17
C LEU A 14 -1.48 -0.92 6.77
N VAL A 15 -0.52 -0.63 5.90
CA VAL A 15 -0.23 0.72 5.41
C VAL A 15 -0.18 0.69 3.89
N LEU A 16 -0.81 1.69 3.27
CA LEU A 16 -0.79 1.93 1.84
C LEU A 16 -0.09 3.27 1.58
N LEU A 17 1.01 3.24 0.81
CA LEU A 17 1.79 4.42 0.46
C LEU A 17 1.93 4.55 -1.06
N PRO A 18 1.72 5.75 -1.63
CA PRO A 18 2.08 6.01 -3.03
C PRO A 18 3.62 6.03 -3.14
N LYS A 19 4.20 5.19 -4.01
CA LYS A 19 5.66 5.15 -4.21
C LYS A 19 6.10 5.94 -5.44
N ASN A 20 5.40 5.78 -6.55
CA ASN A 20 5.67 6.36 -7.87
C ASN A 20 4.32 6.54 -8.61
N PRO A 21 4.23 7.34 -9.71
CA PRO A 21 2.98 7.62 -10.43
C PRO A 21 2.26 6.41 -11.08
N GLY A 22 2.68 5.19 -10.78
CA GLY A 22 2.01 3.96 -11.21
C GLY A 22 2.07 2.82 -10.20
N THR A 23 2.53 3.06 -8.96
CA THR A 23 2.71 1.96 -7.99
C THR A 23 2.41 2.38 -6.56
N PHE A 24 1.59 1.58 -5.90
CA PHE A 24 1.42 1.56 -4.46
C PHE A 24 2.40 0.60 -3.79
N PHE A 25 2.94 1.02 -2.66
CA PHE A 25 3.61 0.16 -1.70
C PHE A 25 2.62 -0.22 -0.61
N LEU A 26 2.47 -1.51 -0.38
CA LEU A 26 1.71 -2.05 0.74
C LEU A 26 2.67 -2.68 1.74
N PHE A 27 2.45 -2.39 3.01
CA PHE A 27 3.17 -3.00 4.12
C PHE A 27 2.17 -3.50 5.15
N TRP A 28 2.34 -4.73 5.61
CA TRP A 28 1.59 -5.25 6.73
C TRP A 28 2.48 -5.91 7.75
N ARG A 29 2.00 -5.90 8.99
CA ARG A 29 2.58 -6.64 10.08
C ARG A 29 1.45 -7.19 10.93
N PHE A 30 1.61 -8.45 11.32
CA PHE A 30 0.69 -9.09 12.24
C PHE A 30 1.22 -9.06 13.66
N SER A 31 0.30 -8.98 14.61
CA SER A 31 0.56 -9.25 16.01
C SER A 31 1.01 -10.69 16.23
N SER A 32 1.65 -10.96 17.36
CA SER A 32 2.10 -12.32 17.69
C SER A 32 0.95 -13.32 17.68
N GLY A 33 -0.21 -12.93 18.22
CA GLY A 33 -1.42 -13.78 18.25
C GLY A 33 -1.95 -14.08 16.85
N ARG A 34 -1.98 -13.09 15.95
CA ARG A 34 -2.44 -13.32 14.59
C ARG A 34 -1.44 -14.11 13.77
N ALA A 35 -0.13 -13.86 13.93
CA ALA A 35 0.91 -14.69 13.33
C ALA A 35 0.83 -16.15 13.82
N GLU A 36 0.47 -16.37 15.10
CA GLU A 36 0.25 -17.71 15.63
C GLU A 36 -0.96 -18.41 15.02
N ALA A 37 -2.03 -17.67 14.72
CA ALA A 37 -3.18 -18.22 14.00
C ALA A 37 -2.80 -18.73 12.59
N PHE A 38 -1.90 -18.05 11.88
CA PHE A 38 -1.34 -18.57 10.62
C PHE A 38 -0.44 -19.79 10.85
N ARG A 39 0.46 -19.75 11.84
CA ARG A 39 1.39 -20.87 12.12
C ARG A 39 0.69 -22.16 12.58
N SER A 40 -0.39 -22.02 13.35
CA SER A 40 -1.21 -23.14 13.83
C SER A 40 -2.19 -23.68 12.77
N GLY A 41 -2.26 -23.06 11.60
CA GLY A 41 -3.13 -23.48 10.50
C GLY A 41 -4.60 -23.05 10.66
N ALA A 42 -4.93 -22.17 11.60
CA ALA A 42 -6.26 -21.57 11.67
C ALA A 42 -6.54 -20.68 10.45
N PHE A 43 -5.50 -20.18 9.81
CA PHE A 43 -5.53 -19.55 8.49
C PHE A 43 -4.67 -20.32 7.49
N ALA A 44 -5.06 -20.28 6.22
CA ALA A 44 -4.18 -20.69 5.13
C ALA A 44 -2.95 -19.76 5.05
N PRO A 45 -1.80 -20.23 4.54
CA PRO A 45 -0.59 -19.42 4.42
C PRO A 45 -0.69 -18.29 3.38
N GLU A 46 -1.69 -18.34 2.51
CA GLU A 46 -1.96 -17.30 1.52
C GLU A 46 -2.88 -16.23 2.11
N THR A 47 -2.53 -14.96 1.87
CA THR A 47 -3.37 -13.79 2.14
C THR A 47 -3.78 -13.12 0.84
N GLU A 48 -4.95 -12.48 0.83
CA GLU A 48 -5.43 -11.71 -0.31
C GLU A 48 -5.53 -10.23 0.07
N ILE A 49 -4.89 -9.37 -0.70
CA ILE A 49 -5.00 -7.93 -0.59
C ILE A 49 -5.96 -7.45 -1.68
N ARG A 50 -7.02 -6.78 -1.26
CA ARG A 50 -8.01 -6.15 -2.14
C ARG A 50 -7.86 -4.65 -2.10
N LEU A 51 -7.65 -4.04 -3.25
CA LEU A 51 -7.67 -2.59 -3.43
C LEU A 51 -9.07 -2.16 -3.86
N VAL A 52 -9.59 -1.15 -3.19
CA VAL A 52 -10.90 -0.56 -3.45
C VAL A 52 -10.71 0.94 -3.69
N CYS A 53 -11.37 1.47 -4.71
CA CYS A 53 -11.44 2.90 -4.92
C CYS A 53 -12.43 3.50 -3.91
N VAL A 54 -11.98 4.50 -3.15
CA VAL A 54 -12.78 5.11 -2.07
C VAL A 54 -13.94 5.92 -2.66
N ASP A 55 -13.75 6.50 -3.84
CA ASP A 55 -14.69 7.44 -4.45
C ASP A 55 -16.00 6.76 -4.89
N ASP A 56 -15.92 5.54 -5.42
CA ASP A 56 -17.06 4.77 -5.94
C ASP A 56 -17.24 3.40 -5.28
N GLY A 57 -16.35 3.01 -4.35
CA GLY A 57 -16.36 1.69 -3.72
C GLY A 57 -16.00 0.54 -4.67
N ALA A 58 -15.56 0.84 -5.89
CA ALA A 58 -15.29 -0.19 -6.88
C ALA A 58 -14.05 -1.01 -6.50
N HIS A 59 -14.16 -2.33 -6.62
CA HIS A 59 -13.00 -3.21 -6.55
C HIS A 59 -12.06 -2.91 -7.71
N ALA A 60 -10.80 -2.67 -7.38
CA ALA A 60 -9.81 -2.22 -8.36
C ALA A 60 -8.74 -3.28 -8.63
N ALA A 61 -8.34 -4.06 -7.63
CA ALA A 61 -7.40 -5.18 -7.79
C ALA A 61 -7.47 -6.16 -6.62
N SER A 62 -7.14 -7.43 -6.90
CA SER A 62 -6.89 -8.47 -5.90
C SER A 62 -5.50 -9.06 -6.12
N LEU A 63 -4.70 -9.12 -5.05
CA LEU A 63 -3.32 -9.59 -5.08
C LEU A 63 -3.12 -10.64 -3.99
N LYS A 64 -2.56 -11.79 -4.34
CA LYS A 64 -2.24 -12.85 -3.39
C LYS A 64 -0.78 -12.76 -2.96
N ALA A 65 -0.53 -13.01 -1.69
CA ALA A 65 0.81 -13.00 -1.12
C ALA A 65 0.92 -14.00 0.03
N ASP A 66 2.14 -14.53 0.24
CA ASP A 66 2.45 -15.25 1.46
C ASP A 66 2.28 -14.32 2.68
N TRP A 67 1.65 -14.81 3.75
CA TRP A 67 1.36 -14.00 4.94
C TRP A 67 2.62 -13.41 5.59
N GLN A 68 3.77 -14.07 5.43
CA GLN A 68 5.07 -13.65 5.97
C GLN A 68 5.79 -12.63 5.09
N ALA A 69 5.35 -12.39 3.85
CA ALA A 69 6.02 -11.45 2.95
C ALA A 69 6.08 -10.03 3.54
N GLY A 70 5.05 -9.63 4.31
CA GLY A 70 4.98 -8.35 5.04
C GLY A 70 4.93 -7.10 4.17
N ARG A 71 5.06 -7.23 2.86
CA ARG A 71 5.00 -6.13 1.89
C ARG A 71 4.73 -6.63 0.47
N LEU A 72 4.16 -5.75 -0.35
CA LEU A 72 4.09 -5.94 -1.79
C LEU A 72 4.01 -4.61 -2.54
N TYR A 73 4.19 -4.67 -3.85
CA TYR A 73 3.96 -3.56 -4.75
C TYR A 73 2.75 -3.86 -5.64
N ALA A 74 1.81 -2.92 -5.69
CA ALA A 74 0.60 -3.02 -6.49
C ALA A 74 0.60 -1.93 -7.56
N PRO A 75 0.30 -2.24 -8.83
CA PRO A 75 0.07 -1.20 -9.82
C PRO A 75 -1.11 -0.32 -9.40
N VAL A 76 -1.00 0.98 -9.67
CA VAL A 76 -2.12 1.92 -9.50
C VAL A 76 -3.17 1.62 -10.58
N PRO A 77 -4.42 1.26 -10.23
CA PRO A 77 -5.43 0.89 -11.21
C PRO A 77 -5.88 2.07 -12.08
N ALA A 78 -6.06 3.25 -11.48
CA ALA A 78 -6.31 4.51 -12.17
C ALA A 78 -5.66 5.66 -11.40
N GLN A 79 -5.09 6.62 -12.13
CA GLN A 79 -4.44 7.80 -11.55
C GLN A 79 -5.46 8.82 -11.05
N GLY A 80 -5.05 9.65 -10.09
CA GLY A 80 -5.89 10.74 -9.55
C GLY A 80 -7.06 10.29 -8.68
N ARG A 81 -7.16 9.00 -8.36
CA ARG A 81 -8.19 8.45 -7.48
C ARG A 81 -7.64 8.09 -6.11
N THR A 82 -8.52 8.04 -5.11
CA THR A 82 -8.15 7.59 -3.76
C THR A 82 -8.44 6.11 -3.59
N TYR A 83 -7.48 5.38 -3.02
CA TYR A 83 -7.58 3.94 -2.80
C TYR A 83 -7.40 3.58 -1.33
N GLN A 84 -7.98 2.45 -0.95
CA GLN A 84 -7.76 1.78 0.32
C GLN A 84 -7.49 0.29 0.07
N ALA A 85 -6.66 -0.30 0.90
CA ALA A 85 -6.38 -1.73 0.87
C ALA A 85 -7.03 -2.43 2.06
N ALA A 86 -7.58 -3.61 1.82
CA ALA A 86 -8.00 -4.54 2.86
C ALA A 86 -7.25 -5.87 2.67
N LEU A 87 -6.70 -6.41 3.75
CA LEU A 87 -6.02 -7.70 3.75
C LEU A 87 -6.94 -8.76 4.34
N TYR A 88 -7.08 -9.87 3.63
CA TYR A 88 -7.91 -11.01 3.97
C TYR A 88 -7.05 -12.24 4.23
N GLY A 89 -7.47 -13.05 5.21
CA GLY A 89 -6.97 -14.40 5.44
C GLY A 89 -8.05 -15.43 5.11
N LEU A 90 -7.65 -16.60 4.61
CA LEU A 90 -8.58 -17.69 4.33
C LEU A 90 -8.69 -18.59 5.56
N ARG A 91 -9.91 -18.72 6.10
CA ARG A 91 -10.23 -19.60 7.23
C ARG A 91 -11.41 -20.49 6.84
N ALA A 92 -11.24 -21.81 6.95
CA ALA A 92 -12.29 -22.78 6.62
C ALA A 92 -12.95 -22.56 5.23
N GLY A 93 -12.16 -22.14 4.24
CA GLY A 93 -12.65 -21.87 2.88
C GLY A 93 -13.32 -20.51 2.67
N VAL A 94 -13.39 -19.66 3.72
CA VAL A 94 -13.98 -18.32 3.65
C VAL A 94 -12.91 -17.26 3.87
N TRP A 95 -12.88 -16.24 3.00
CA TRP A 95 -12.01 -15.08 3.14
C TRP A 95 -12.57 -14.13 4.20
N GLU A 96 -11.84 -13.89 5.27
CA GLU A 96 -12.19 -12.91 6.30
C GLU A 96 -11.24 -11.72 6.30
N LYS A 97 -11.79 -10.50 6.44
CA LYS A 97 -11.01 -9.27 6.49
C LYS A 97 -10.26 -9.19 7.82
N LEU A 98 -8.94 -9.07 7.75
CA LEU A 98 -8.06 -9.01 8.92
C LEU A 98 -7.59 -7.59 9.21
N LEU A 99 -7.19 -6.88 8.16
CA LEU A 99 -6.61 -5.54 8.27
C LEU A 99 -7.21 -4.62 7.20
N GLU A 100 -7.14 -3.34 7.49
CA GLU A 100 -7.53 -2.27 6.58
C GLU A 100 -6.49 -1.15 6.67
N SER A 101 -6.16 -0.55 5.53
CA SER A 101 -5.13 0.48 5.45
C SER A 101 -5.70 1.88 5.66
N ASN A 102 -4.81 2.85 5.81
CA ASN A 102 -5.12 4.25 5.49
C ASN A 102 -5.56 4.39 4.02
N GLN A 103 -6.24 5.49 3.72
CA GLN A 103 -6.50 5.90 2.35
C GLN A 103 -5.25 6.55 1.75
N ALA A 104 -5.01 6.34 0.46
CA ALA A 104 -3.91 6.93 -0.26
C ALA A 104 -4.35 7.38 -1.66
N ALA A 105 -4.02 8.61 -2.01
CA ALA A 105 -4.24 9.13 -3.36
C ALA A 105 -3.20 8.55 -4.33
N ALA A 106 -3.69 7.99 -5.43
CA ALA A 106 -2.85 7.68 -6.59
C ALA A 106 -2.36 9.00 -7.20
N PRO A 107 -1.04 9.21 -7.36
CA PRO A 107 -0.54 10.42 -7.99
C PRO A 107 -1.13 10.56 -9.39
N VAL A 108 -1.66 11.74 -9.71
CA VAL A 108 -1.93 12.11 -11.11
C VAL A 108 -0.58 12.10 -11.82
N ALA A 109 -0.46 11.47 -12.98
CA ALA A 109 0.74 11.71 -13.79
C ALA A 109 0.81 13.21 -14.07
N ALA A 110 1.79 13.89 -13.47
CA ALA A 110 2.16 15.22 -13.92
C ALA A 110 2.44 15.08 -15.43
N GLY A 111 1.77 15.91 -16.24
CA GLY A 111 1.77 15.83 -17.69
C GLY A 111 3.14 15.43 -18.24
N MET A 112 3.17 14.29 -18.93
CA MET A 112 4.41 13.82 -19.56
C MET A 112 4.76 14.79 -20.70
N ALA A 113 5.99 15.31 -20.63
CA ALA A 113 6.84 15.87 -21.67
C ALA A 113 6.89 17.39 -21.90
N GLU A 114 5.80 18.14 -22.02
CA GLU A 114 5.91 19.52 -22.54
C GLU A 114 6.39 20.57 -21.51
N GLU A 115 6.03 20.47 -20.23
CA GLU A 115 6.43 21.49 -19.23
C GLU A 115 7.88 21.32 -18.72
N ARG A 116 8.46 20.11 -18.80
CA ARG A 116 9.86 19.89 -18.38
C ARG A 116 10.87 20.42 -19.40
N ALA A 117 10.50 20.53 -20.67
CA ALA A 117 11.35 21.13 -21.70
C ALA A 117 11.41 22.67 -21.56
N TYR A 118 10.33 23.30 -21.08
CA TYR A 118 10.28 24.76 -20.92
C TYR A 118 11.11 25.27 -19.73
N ALA A 119 11.25 24.48 -18.66
CA ALA A 119 12.04 24.88 -17.50
C ALA A 119 13.58 24.83 -17.73
N SER A 120 14.06 24.08 -18.72
CA SER A 120 15.51 23.96 -19.02
C SER A 120 16.02 24.94 -20.08
N LEU A 121 15.14 25.63 -20.82
CA LEU A 121 15.56 26.59 -21.85
C LEU A 121 15.73 28.03 -21.30
N GLU A 122 15.03 28.38 -20.22
CA GLU A 122 15.12 29.72 -19.61
C GLU A 122 16.42 29.95 -18.82
N PHE A 123 17.15 28.89 -18.42
CA PHE A 123 18.35 29.02 -17.58
C PHE A 123 19.67 29.25 -18.34
N HIS A 124 19.71 29.05 -19.66
CA HIS A 124 20.95 29.17 -20.46
C HIS A 124 21.09 30.48 -21.25
N LYS A 125 20.33 31.53 -20.94
CA LYS A 125 20.41 32.81 -21.68
C LYS A 125 21.02 34.00 -20.92
N LYS A 126 21.83 33.76 -19.89
CA LYS A 126 22.58 34.83 -19.20
C LYS A 126 23.99 34.41 -18.75
N VAL A 127 24.87 34.05 -19.68
CA VAL A 127 26.31 34.34 -19.55
C VAL A 127 26.88 34.43 -20.97
N LEU A 128 26.92 35.63 -21.53
CA LEU A 128 27.89 36.08 -22.55
C LEU A 128 27.55 37.55 -22.87
N SER A 129 28.09 38.43 -22.04
CA SER A 129 28.35 39.84 -22.33
C SER A 129 29.49 40.26 -21.43
#